data_AF-A0A1W1C8Q8-F1
#
_entry.id   AF-A0A1W1C8Q8-F1
#
_cell.length_a   1.000
_cell.length_b   1.000
_cell.length_c   1.000
_cell.angle_alpha   90.00
_cell.angle_beta   90.00
_cell.angle_gamma   90.00
#
_symmetry.space_group_name_H-M   'P 1'
#
loop_
_entity.id
_entity.type
_entity.pdbx_description
1 polymer ?
#
loop_
_entity_poly.entity_id
_entity_poly.type
_entity_poly.pdbx_seq_one_letter_code
_entity_poly.pdbx_strand_id
1 'polypeptide(L)' 'MKLKVTPSIQGDEVRVSAKKIDDLQKVMKEVKSLDLKAPLVFGNFK' A
#
# COMPACT_ATOMS: atom_id res chain seq x y z
N MET A 1 -7.62 -7.13 -11.80
CA MET A 1 -6.41 -6.31 -12.08
C MET A 1 -5.23 -6.86 -11.28
N LYS A 2 -4.04 -7.01 -11.88
CA LYS A 2 -2.85 -7.52 -11.17
C LYS A 2 -1.97 -6.32 -10.78
N LEU A 3 -2.05 -5.90 -9.51
CA LEU A 3 -1.20 -4.84 -8.98
C LEU A 3 0.24 -5.38 -8.91
N LYS A 4 1.20 -4.69 -9.53
CA LYS A 4 2.62 -5.10 -9.52
C LYS A 4 3.33 -4.57 -8.27
N VAL A 5 2.78 -4.94 -7.12
CA VAL A 5 3.30 -4.56 -5.80
C VAL A 5 3.62 -5.82 -5.02
N THR A 6 4.62 -5.72 -4.14
CA THR A 6 4.99 -6.75 -3.19
C THR A 6 4.68 -6.23 -1.79
N PRO A 7 3.62 -6.74 -1.13
CA PRO A 7 3.38 -6.46 0.28
C PRO A 7 4.27 -7.33 1.16
N SER A 8 4.66 -6.78 2.30
CA SER A 8 5.43 -7.45 3.34
C SER A 8 4.92 -7.02 4.71
N ILE A 9 4.73 -7.98 5.62
CA ILE A 9 4.25 -7.72 6.98
C ILE A 9 5.48 -7.57 7.88
N GLN A 10 5.59 -6.45 8.58
CA GLN A 10 6.66 -6.13 9.52
C GLN A 10 6.05 -5.90 10.90
N GLY A 11 5.80 -6.98 11.63
CA GLY A 11 5.09 -6.92 12.91
C GLY A 11 3.68 -6.37 12.69
N ASP A 12 3.44 -5.17 13.20
CA ASP A 12 2.14 -4.49 13.13
C ASP A 12 1.98 -3.59 11.89
N GLU A 13 3.04 -3.41 11.10
CA GLU A 13 3.02 -2.57 9.90
C GLU A 13 3.03 -3.40 8.61
N VAL A 14 2.39 -2.86 7.56
CA VAL A 14 2.45 -3.44 6.21
C VAL A 14 3.29 -2.54 5.32
N ARG A 15 4.49 -3.02 4.93
CA ARG A 15 5.32 -2.34 3.93
C ARG A 15 4.94 -2.82 2.54
N VAL A 16 4.63 -1.87 1.67
CA VAL A 16 4.33 -2.12 0.25
C VAL A 16 5.47 -1.57 -0.61
N SER A 17 6.06 -2.44 -1.42
CA SER A 17 7.11 -2.07 -2.38
C SER A 17 6.64 -2.32 -3.82
N ALA A 18 7.04 -1.48 -4.76
CA ALA A 18 6.77 -1.71 -6.19
C ALA A 18 7.95 -1.26 -7.05
N LYS A 19 8.03 -1.79 -8.27
CA LYS A 19 9.03 -1.35 -9.26
C LYS A 19 8.69 0.00 -9.90
N LYS A 20 7.41 0.38 -9.92
CA LYS A 20 6.93 1.63 -10.50
C LYS A 20 6.14 2.42 -9.47
N ILE A 21 6.34 3.73 -9.47
CA ILE A 21 5.60 4.63 -8.58
C ILE A 21 4.10 4.67 -8.91
N ASP A 22 3.73 4.50 -10.19
CA ASP A 22 2.33 4.42 -10.62
C ASP A 22 1.59 3.25 -9.94
N ASP A 23 2.27 2.10 -9.79
CA ASP A 23 1.70 0.92 -9.13
C ASP A 23 1.51 1.17 -7.62
N LEU A 24 2.43 1.90 -6.96
CA LEU A 24 2.28 2.34 -5.56
C LEU A 24 1.10 3.29 -5.40
N GLN A 25 0.99 4.31 -6.26
CA GLN A 25 -0.10 5.27 -6.19
C GLN A 25 -1.46 4.61 -6.44
N LYS A 26 -1.52 3.62 -7.35
CA LYS A 26 -2.74 2.86 -7.63
C LYS A 26 -3.20 2.06 -6.42
N VAL A 27 -2.28 1.35 -5.74
CA VAL A 27 -2.57 0.68 -4.46
C VAL A 27 -3.06 1.66 -3.42
N MET A 28 -2.40 2.81 -3.26
CA MET A 28 -2.81 3.79 -2.25
C MET A 28 -4.23 4.30 -2.49
N LYS A 29 -4.63 4.51 -3.75
CA LYS A 29 -6.01 4.88 -4.09
C LYS A 29 -7.00 3.76 -3.77
N GLU A 30 -6.71 2.53 -4.16
CA GLU A 30 -7.55 1.37 -3.87
C GLU A 30 -7.72 1.16 -2.37
N VAL A 31 -6.62 1.17 -1.62
CA VAL A 31 -6.64 0.97 -0.16
C VAL A 31 -7.37 2.10 0.55
N LYS A 32 -7.27 3.36 0.06
CA LYS A 32 -8.08 4.47 0.57
C LYS A 32 -9.56 4.37 0.20
N SER A 33 -9.89 3.68 -0.89
CA SER A 33 -11.27 3.43 -1.32
C SER A 33 -11.91 2.24 -0.59
N LEU A 34 -11.09 1.35 -0.02
CA LEU A 34 -11.58 0.30 0.86
C LEU A 34 -12.00 0.92 2.18
N ASP A 35 -13.23 0.63 2.61
CA ASP A 35 -13.79 1.11 3.87
C ASP A 35 -13.18 0.34 5.06
N LEU A 36 -11.89 0.57 5.28
CA LEU A 36 -11.11 -0.07 6.33
C LEU A 36 -11.39 0.65 7.63
N LYS A 37 -11.97 -0.08 8.60
CA LYS A 37 -12.27 0.41 9.95
C LYS A 37 -11.03 0.82 10.78
N ALA A 38 -9.82 0.57 10.27
CA ALA A 38 -8.57 0.90 10.94
C ALA A 38 -7.98 2.21 10.38
N PRO A 39 -7.40 3.08 11.22
CA PRO A 39 -6.71 4.28 10.76
C PRO A 39 -5.47 3.89 9.96
N LEU A 40 -5.53 4.03 8.64
CA LEU A 40 -4.41 3.80 7.75
C LEU A 40 -3.46 5.00 7.75
N VAL A 41 -2.24 4.80 8.20
CA VAL A 41 -1.17 5.80 8.11
C VAL A 41 -0.20 5.36 7.02
N PHE A 42 -0.06 6.19 5.98
CA PHE A 42 0.94 5.99 4.94
C PHE A 42 2.17 6.81 5.29
N GLY A 43 3.27 6.15 5.63
CA GLY A 43 4.54 6.78 6.00
C GLY A 43 5.73 6.09 5.34
N ASN A 44 6.92 6.65 5.55
CA ASN A 44 8.19 6.10 5.08
C ASN A 44 8.26 5.90 3.54
N PHE A 45 7.88 6.94 2.78
CA PHE A 45 8.03 6.98 1.33
C PHE A 45 9.51 7.03 0.98
N LYS A 46 10.02 5.95 0.41
CA LYS A 46 11.42 5.82 -0.01
C LYS A 46 11.51 5.21 -1.40
#